data_AF-A0A6V7KT45-F1
#
_entry.id   AF-A0A6V7KT45-F1
#
_cell.length_a   1.000
_cell.length_b   1.000
_cell.length_c   1.000
_cell.angle_alpha   90.00
_cell.angle_beta   90.00
_cell.angle_gamma   90.00
#
_symmetry.space_group_name_H-M   'P 1'
#
loop_
_entity.id
_entity.type
_entity.pdbx_description
1 polymer ?
#
loop_
_entity_poly.entity_id
_entity_poly.type
_entity_poly.pdbx_seq_one_letter_code
_entity_poly.pdbx_strand_id
1 'polypeptide(L)'
;TRGSSARNAVNKSTKGLVNCQYSMAVFSLSSGERKRRPRGDRKTQERSIQLRHAMEAILNLENFPRSQIDIFIEVLQVDGSDFCAAVNAATLGLIDAGIPIK
;
A
#
# COMPACT_ATOMS: atom_id res chain seq x y z
N THR A 1 43.88 -6.71 6.39
CA THR A 1 43.23 -5.54 5.77
C THR A 1 41.87 -5.93 5.19
N ARG A 2 40.83 -6.04 6.03
CA ARG A 2 39.46 -6.42 5.64
C ARG A 2 38.57 -5.19 5.75
N GLY A 3 38.31 -4.50 4.64
CA GLY A 3 37.63 -3.18 4.65
C GLY A 3 36.91 -2.80 3.36
N SER A 4 36.46 -3.78 2.57
CA SER A 4 35.81 -3.51 1.26
C SER A 4 34.31 -3.80 1.21
N SER A 5 33.70 -4.47 2.19
CA SER A 5 32.27 -4.86 2.11
C SER A 5 31.28 -3.80 2.62
N ALA A 6 31.73 -2.69 3.21
CA ALA A 6 30.84 -1.67 3.80
C ALA A 6 30.48 -0.50 2.85
N ARG A 7 31.06 -0.45 1.64
CA ARG A 7 30.91 0.71 0.72
C ARG A 7 29.81 0.56 -0.33
N ASN A 8 29.07 -0.54 -0.37
CA ASN A 8 27.97 -0.76 -1.33
C ASN A 8 26.56 -0.52 -0.76
N ALA A 9 26.42 -0.04 0.48
CA ALA A 9 25.11 0.25 1.08
C ALA A 9 24.55 1.65 0.75
N VAL A 10 25.33 2.51 0.08
CA VAL A 10 24.97 3.92 -0.24
C VAL A 10 24.48 4.08 -1.69
N ASN A 11 24.06 3.00 -2.34
CA ASN A 11 23.35 3.06 -3.63
C ASN A 11 21.96 2.40 -3.53
N LYS A 12 21.29 2.55 -2.39
CA LYS A 12 19.95 2.00 -2.16
C LYS A 12 18.90 3.10 -2.35
N SER A 13 18.37 3.14 -3.58
CA SER A 13 17.20 3.89 -4.07
C SER A 13 17.16 5.40 -3.79
N THR A 14 17.56 6.20 -4.79
CA THR A 14 17.21 7.63 -4.90
C THR A 14 15.70 7.86 -5.10
N LYS A 15 14.90 6.79 -5.23
CA LYS A 15 13.45 6.84 -5.43
C LYS A 15 12.72 6.72 -4.09
N GLY A 16 11.54 7.32 -4.02
CA GLY A 16 10.63 7.19 -2.88
C GLY A 16 10.18 5.76 -2.65
N LEU A 17 9.80 5.48 -1.41
CA LEU A 17 9.27 4.19 -0.98
C LEU A 17 7.74 4.26 -0.93
N VAL A 18 7.07 3.18 -1.34
CA VAL A 18 5.62 3.04 -1.18
C VAL A 18 5.38 1.89 -0.22
N ASN A 19 4.57 2.15 0.79
CA ASN A 19 4.06 1.13 1.69
C ASN A 19 2.54 1.15 1.64
N CYS A 20 1.95 -0.03 1.59
CA CYS A 20 0.52 -0.20 1.44
C CYS A 20 0.03 -1.21 2.45
N GLN A 21 -1.06 -0.87 3.13
CA GLN A 21 -1.72 -1.75 4.07
C GLN A 21 -3.21 -1.75 3.80
N TYR A 22 -3.68 -2.90 3.34
CA TYR A 22 -5.10 -3.22 3.26
C TYR A 22 -5.54 -3.77 4.61
N SER A 23 -6.70 -3.37 5.10
CA SER A 23 -7.37 -3.97 6.24
C SER A 23 -8.88 -3.88 6.05
N MET A 24 -9.59 -4.67 6.84
CA MET A 24 -11.02 -4.87 6.69
C MET A 24 -11.61 -5.02 8.08
N ALA A 25 -12.62 -4.21 8.37
CA ALA A 25 -13.23 -4.14 9.67
C ALA A 25 -13.94 -5.47 9.97
N VAL A 26 -13.95 -5.87 11.24
CA VAL A 26 -14.57 -7.15 11.66
C VAL A 26 -16.07 -7.22 11.38
N PHE A 27 -16.71 -6.07 11.22
CA PHE A 27 -18.14 -5.91 10.93
C PHE A 27 -18.44 -5.66 9.44
N SER A 28 -17.42 -5.66 8.57
CA SER A 28 -17.57 -5.23 7.17
C SER A 28 -18.37 -6.18 6.28
N LEU A 29 -18.51 -7.44 6.68
CA LEU A 29 -19.25 -8.45 5.93
C LEU A 29 -20.75 -8.32 6.23
N SER A 30 -21.54 -7.98 5.22
CA SER A 30 -23.00 -7.86 5.36
C SER A 30 -23.69 -9.21 5.65
N SER A 31 -23.02 -10.35 5.40
CA SER A 31 -23.55 -11.69 5.64
C SER A 31 -23.54 -12.13 7.12
N GLY A 32 -23.08 -11.28 8.04
CA GLY A 32 -22.97 -11.60 9.46
C GLY A 32 -21.78 -12.52 9.80
N GLU A 33 -21.02 -12.98 8.82
CA GLU A 33 -19.81 -13.76 9.01
C GLU A 33 -18.68 -12.83 9.50
N ARG A 34 -18.44 -12.82 10.82
CA ARG A 34 -17.45 -11.90 11.41
C ARG A 34 -16.04 -12.39 11.19
N LYS A 35 -15.20 -11.51 10.64
CA LYS A 35 -13.76 -11.74 10.57
C LYS A 35 -13.18 -11.76 11.98
N ARG A 36 -12.39 -12.79 12.32
CA ARG A 36 -11.79 -12.93 13.67
C ARG A 36 -10.70 -11.90 13.97
N ARG A 37 -10.02 -11.39 12.93
CA ARG A 37 -8.94 -10.40 13.07
C ARG A 37 -8.97 -9.40 11.90
N PRO A 38 -8.81 -8.10 12.15
CA PRO A 38 -8.80 -7.10 11.07
C PRO A 38 -7.54 -7.17 10.21
N ARG A 39 -6.41 -7.59 10.79
CA ARG A 39 -5.06 -7.60 10.18
C ARG A 39 -4.35 -8.94 10.34
N GLY A 40 -3.39 -9.19 9.45
CA GLY A 40 -2.47 -10.34 9.53
C GLY A 40 -2.90 -11.57 8.74
N ASP A 41 -4.10 -11.57 8.14
CA ASP A 41 -4.54 -12.68 7.30
C ASP A 41 -3.82 -12.68 5.95
N ARG A 42 -3.53 -13.87 5.43
CA ARG A 42 -2.85 -14.04 4.12
C ARG A 42 -3.52 -13.26 2.99
N LYS A 43 -4.85 -13.34 2.86
CA LYS A 43 -5.63 -12.58 1.85
C LYS A 43 -5.41 -11.07 1.95
N THR A 44 -5.30 -10.56 3.18
CA THR A 44 -5.11 -9.13 3.45
C THR A 44 -3.69 -8.69 3.09
N GLN A 45 -2.69 -9.55 3.35
CA GLN A 45 -1.32 -9.33 2.93
C GLN A 45 -1.17 -9.36 1.40
N GLU A 46 -1.78 -10.34 0.73
CA GLU A 46 -1.77 -10.45 -0.73
C GLU A 46 -2.36 -9.19 -1.39
N ARG A 47 -3.51 -8.70 -0.90
CA ARG A 47 -4.10 -7.44 -1.37
C ARG A 47 -3.20 -6.22 -1.11
N SER A 48 -2.54 -6.17 0.03
CA SER A 48 -1.60 -5.08 0.36
C SER A 48 -0.43 -5.05 -0.62
N ILE A 49 0.09 -6.22 -1.01
CA ILE A 49 1.16 -6.35 -2.01
C ILE A 49 0.66 -5.94 -3.40
N GLN A 50 -0.52 -6.42 -3.83
CA GLN A 50 -1.11 -6.05 -5.11
C GLN A 50 -1.37 -4.54 -5.20
N LEU A 51 -1.91 -3.95 -4.13
CA LEU A 51 -2.13 -2.51 -4.04
C LEU A 51 -0.79 -1.76 -4.13
N ARG A 52 0.25 -2.21 -3.43
CA ARG A 52 1.59 -1.61 -3.52
C ARG A 52 2.10 -1.59 -4.95
N HIS A 53 2.02 -2.71 -5.65
CA HIS A 53 2.46 -2.80 -7.04
C HIS A 53 1.65 -1.88 -7.98
N ALA A 54 0.34 -1.78 -7.78
CA ALA A 54 -0.50 -0.87 -8.55
C ALA A 54 -0.10 0.61 -8.31
N MET A 55 0.14 0.98 -7.05
CA MET A 55 0.51 2.35 -6.67
C MET A 55 1.93 2.70 -7.13
N GLU A 56 2.89 1.77 -7.03
CA GLU A 56 4.25 1.93 -7.56
C GLU A 56 4.27 2.18 -9.08
N ALA A 57 3.32 1.61 -9.83
CA ALA A 57 3.23 1.78 -11.28
C ALA A 57 2.76 3.20 -11.68
N ILE A 58 1.84 3.79 -10.92
CA ILE A 58 1.25 5.11 -11.23
C ILE A 58 2.00 6.27 -10.59
N LEU A 59 2.73 6.04 -9.50
CA LEU A 59 3.47 7.10 -8.79
C LEU A 59 4.81 7.42 -9.46
N ASN A 60 5.16 8.70 -9.53
CA ASN A 60 6.50 9.12 -9.96
C ASN A 60 7.48 9.21 -8.78
N LEU A 61 7.88 8.05 -8.26
CA LEU A 61 8.74 7.93 -7.06
C LEU A 61 10.11 8.60 -7.21
N GLU A 62 10.57 8.88 -8.43
CA GLU A 62 11.81 9.63 -8.67
C GLU A 62 11.75 11.06 -8.14
N ASN A 63 10.55 11.64 -8.07
CA ASN A 63 10.32 12.98 -7.51
C ASN A 63 10.30 13.00 -5.97
N PHE A 64 10.38 11.83 -5.33
CA PHE A 64 10.24 11.66 -3.89
C PHE A 64 11.49 11.01 -3.23
N PRO A 65 12.71 11.53 -3.46
CA PRO A 65 13.91 10.93 -2.90
C PRO A 65 13.87 10.92 -1.37
N ARG A 66 14.26 9.79 -0.77
CA ARG A 66 14.28 9.59 0.70
C ARG A 66 12.93 9.82 1.39
N SER A 67 11.83 9.82 0.65
CA SER A 67 10.48 9.99 1.19
C SER A 67 9.72 8.67 1.14
N GLN A 68 8.73 8.52 2.00
CA GLN A 68 7.85 7.35 2.06
C GLN A 68 6.40 7.79 1.90
N ILE A 69 5.66 7.10 1.04
CA ILE A 69 4.23 7.26 0.83
C ILE A 69 3.56 6.05 1.46
N ASP A 70 2.82 6.28 2.54
CA ASP A 70 2.07 5.26 3.26
C ASP A 70 0.59 5.33 2.91
N ILE A 71 0.05 4.24 2.36
CA ILE A 71 -1.36 4.14 1.94
C ILE A 71 -2.04 3.10 2.82
N PHE A 72 -3.00 3.56 3.64
CA PHE A 72 -3.81 2.71 4.50
C PHE A 72 -5.24 2.66 4.00
N ILE A 73 -5.75 1.46 3.77
CA ILE A 73 -7.15 1.25 3.37
C ILE A 73 -7.83 0.42 4.44
N GLU A 74 -8.96 0.93 4.94
CA GLU A 74 -9.85 0.21 5.83
C GLU A 74 -11.19 0.01 5.13
N VAL A 75 -11.54 -1.25 4.88
CA VAL A 75 -12.84 -1.58 4.29
C VAL A 75 -13.89 -1.74 5.37
N LEU A 76 -14.86 -0.83 5.36
CA LEU A 76 -15.95 -0.78 6.35
C LEU A 76 -17.16 -1.63 5.95
N GLN A 77 -17.37 -1.87 4.65
CA GLN A 77 -18.49 -2.63 4.11
C GLN A 77 -18.06 -3.36 2.84
N VAL A 78 -18.50 -4.61 2.68
CA VAL A 78 -18.17 -5.47 1.55
C VAL A 78 -19.45 -6.08 0.98
N ASP A 79 -19.83 -5.61 -0.20
CA ASP A 79 -20.94 -6.17 -0.99
C ASP A 79 -20.47 -6.69 -2.36
N GLY A 80 -19.16 -6.84 -2.54
CA GLY A 80 -18.51 -7.30 -3.77
C GLY A 80 -17.46 -6.31 -4.31
N SER A 81 -16.43 -6.83 -5.00
CA SER A 81 -15.35 -6.04 -5.64
C SER A 81 -14.62 -5.05 -4.71
N ASP A 82 -14.36 -5.47 -3.46
CA ASP A 82 -13.69 -4.67 -2.42
C ASP A 82 -12.32 -4.13 -2.86
N PHE A 83 -11.56 -4.93 -3.61
CA PHE A 83 -10.25 -4.54 -4.10
C PHE A 83 -10.29 -3.42 -5.17
N CYS A 84 -11.24 -3.47 -6.11
CA CYS A 84 -11.38 -2.42 -7.11
C CYS A 84 -11.78 -1.08 -6.47
N ALA A 85 -12.71 -1.13 -5.51
CA ALA A 85 -13.07 0.04 -4.73
C ALA A 85 -11.87 0.61 -3.95
N ALA A 86 -11.06 -0.27 -3.35
CA ALA A 86 -9.85 0.11 -2.65
C ALA A 86 -8.80 0.79 -3.54
N VAL A 87 -8.56 0.28 -4.75
CA VAL A 87 -7.65 0.92 -5.72
C VAL A 87 -8.14 2.33 -6.08
N ASN A 88 -9.42 2.47 -6.41
CA ASN A 88 -10.01 3.77 -6.75
C ASN A 88 -9.94 4.76 -5.57
N ALA A 89 -10.24 4.29 -4.36
CA ALA A 89 -10.16 5.10 -3.15
C ALA A 89 -8.72 5.56 -2.87
N ALA A 90 -7.73 4.68 -3.06
CA ALA A 90 -6.33 5.06 -2.94
C ALA A 90 -5.91 6.09 -3.99
N THR A 91 -6.29 5.91 -5.26
CA THR A 91 -6.02 6.90 -6.31
C THR A 91 -6.62 8.26 -5.97
N LEU A 92 -7.88 8.30 -5.52
CA LEU A 92 -8.53 9.54 -5.11
C LEU A 92 -7.82 10.19 -3.91
N GLY A 93 -7.44 9.39 -2.91
CA GLY A 93 -6.70 9.88 -1.74
C GLY A 93 -5.32 10.44 -2.09
N LEU A 94 -4.62 9.84 -3.06
CA LEU A 94 -3.36 10.36 -3.56
C LEU A 94 -3.53 11.71 -4.28
N ILE A 95 -4.60 11.86 -5.08
CA ILE A 95 -4.93 13.12 -5.76
C ILE A 95 -5.26 14.20 -4.73
N ASP A 96 -6.10 13.89 -3.75
CA ASP A 96 -6.50 14.81 -2.68
C ASP A 96 -5.29 15.26 -1.83
N ALA A 97 -4.34 14.35 -1.56
CA ALA A 97 -3.08 14.65 -0.91
C ALA A 97 -2.10 15.46 -1.78
N GLY A 98 -2.44 15.76 -3.03
CA GLY A 98 -1.57 16.51 -3.96
C GLY A 98 -0.36 15.73 -4.45
N ILE A 99 -0.40 14.39 -4.39
CA ILE A 99 0.69 13.54 -4.87
C ILE A 99 0.54 13.37 -6.39
N PRO A 100 1.56 13.76 -7.19
CA PRO A 100 1.51 13.66 -8.63
C PRO A 100 1.49 12.20 -9.09
N ILE A 101 0.46 11.89 -9.87
CA ILE A 101 0.23 10.59 -10.52
C ILE A 101 0.58 10.74 -12.01
N LYS A 102 1.11 9.67 -12.62
CA LYS A 102 1.48 9.62 -14.04
C LYS A 102 0.30 9.51 -14.98
#